data_AF-A0A432ESU7-F1
#
_entry.id   AF-A0A432ESU7-F1
#
_cell.length_a   1.000
_cell.length_b   1.000
_cell.length_c   1.000
_cell.angle_alpha   90.00
_cell.angle_beta   90.00
_cell.angle_gamma   90.00
#
_symmetry.space_group_name_H-M   'P 1'
#
loop_
_entity.id
_entity.type
_entity.pdbx_description
1 polymer ?
#
loop_
_entity_poly.entity_id
_entity_poly.type
_entity_poly.pdbx_seq_one_letter_code
_entity_poly.pdbx_strand_id
1 'polypeptide(L)' 'MLGDPAYYCRFGFCQAFVSGFWFGTRRDRPAFQILPLDQGSADLPRGEVRYAPVFYEEEESVN' A
#
# COMPACT_ATOMS: atom_id res chain seq x y z
N MET A 1 -7.08 -0.14 8.82
CA MET A 1 -5.80 0.19 9.49
C MET A 1 -4.62 -0.33 8.63
N LEU A 2 -3.58 0.48 8.37
CA LEU A 2 -2.37 0.04 7.66
C LEU A 2 -1.29 -0.44 8.66
N GLY A 3 -0.43 -1.36 8.23
CA GLY A 3 0.58 -2.01 9.06
C GLY A 3 1.82 -1.17 9.36
N ASP A 4 2.52 -1.47 10.47
CA ASP A 4 3.79 -0.85 10.85
C ASP A 4 4.94 -1.27 9.89
N PRO A 5 5.58 -0.34 9.18
CA PRO A 5 6.72 -0.64 8.32
C PRO A 5 7.87 -1.39 9.00
N ALA A 6 8.16 -1.09 10.27
CA ALA A 6 9.24 -1.74 11.01
C ALA A 6 8.95 -3.22 11.32
N TYR A 7 7.67 -3.59 11.30
CA TYR A 7 7.23 -4.97 11.45
C TYR A 7 7.22 -5.70 10.10
N TYR A 8 6.58 -5.13 9.09
CA TYR A 8 6.36 -5.80 7.81
C TYR A 8 7.62 -5.91 6.92
N CYS A 9 8.60 -5.01 7.10
CA CYS A 9 9.88 -5.10 6.39
C CYS A 9 10.60 -6.45 6.62
N ARG A 10 10.34 -7.11 7.76
CA ARG A 10 10.90 -8.42 8.12
C ARG A 10 10.45 -9.54 7.18
N PHE A 11 9.34 -9.34 6.46
CA PHE A 11 8.79 -10.29 5.48
C PHE A 11 9.07 -9.87 4.03
N GLY A 12 9.96 -8.90 3.81
CA GLY A 12 10.33 -8.42 2.47
C GLY A 12 9.39 -7.36 1.89
N PHE A 13 8.44 -6.84 2.67
CA PHE A 13 7.63 -5.69 2.23
C PHE A 13 8.52 -4.45 2.08
N CYS A 14 8.22 -3.66 1.04
CA CYS A 14 8.86 -2.38 0.78
C CYS A 14 7.83 -1.27 0.61
N GLN A 15 8.26 -0.01 0.71
CA GLN A 15 7.38 1.13 0.55
C GLN A 15 6.78 1.15 -0.87
N ALA A 16 5.44 1.18 -0.95
CA ALA A 16 4.71 1.11 -2.21
C ALA A 16 5.06 2.26 -3.18
N PHE A 17 5.28 3.46 -2.62
CA PHE A 17 5.52 4.67 -3.40
C PHE A 17 6.82 4.61 -4.23
N VAL A 18 7.87 3.95 -3.71
CA VAL A 18 9.13 3.75 -4.44
C VAL A 18 8.92 2.92 -5.71
N SER A 19 7.91 2.04 -5.68
CA SER A 19 7.53 1.19 -6.82
C SER A 19 6.43 1.82 -7.69
N GLY A 20 6.03 3.06 -7.42
CA GLY A 20 5.03 3.80 -8.20
C GLY A 20 3.57 3.52 -7.82
N PHE A 21 3.31 2.93 -6.65
CA PHE A 21 1.96 2.67 -6.16
C PHE A 21 1.62 3.54 -4.95
N TRP A 22 0.37 3.98 -4.85
CA TRP A 22 -0.10 4.76 -3.69
C TRP A 22 -1.53 4.43 -3.33
N PHE A 23 -1.95 4.81 -2.12
CA PHE A 23 -3.32 4.67 -1.63
C PHE A 23 -3.81 6.00 -1.07
N GLY A 24 -4.95 6.47 -1.58
CA GLY A 24 -5.60 7.71 -1.13
C GLY A 24 -4.82 8.99 -1.47
N THR A 25 -5.16 10.08 -0.78
CA THR A 25 -4.65 11.43 -1.05
C THR A 25 -3.19 11.62 -0.61
N ARG A 26 -2.76 10.93 0.46
CA ARG A 26 -1.37 10.96 0.93
C ARG A 26 -0.56 9.86 0.24
N ARG A 27 0.01 10.21 -0.91
CA ARG A 27 0.65 9.22 -1.80
C ARG A 27 1.90 8.55 -1.23
N ASP A 28 2.64 9.22 -0.36
CA ASP A 28 3.93 8.79 0.18
C ASP A 28 3.81 8.07 1.55
N ARG A 29 2.60 7.67 1.96
CA ARG A 29 2.32 7.12 3.29
C ARG A 29 3.22 5.90 3.58
N PRO A 30 4.14 5.96 4.57
CA PRO A 30 5.11 4.88 4.82
C PRO A 30 4.46 3.53 5.16
N ALA A 31 3.30 3.56 5.81
CA ALA A 31 2.52 2.37 6.18
C ALA A 31 1.95 1.60 4.96
N PHE A 32 1.85 2.24 3.78
CA PHE A 32 1.40 1.59 2.56
C PHE A 32 2.58 0.89 1.87
N GLN A 33 2.55 -0.44 1.88
CA GLN A 33 3.68 -1.30 1.53
C GLN A 33 3.24 -2.37 0.52
N ILE A 34 4.18 -2.87 -0.28
CA ILE A 34 3.95 -3.96 -1.24
C ILE A 34 4.97 -5.08 -1.04
N LEU A 35 4.61 -6.29 -1.48
CA LEU A 35 5.50 -7.43 -1.61
C LEU A 35 5.35 -7.98 -3.04
N PRO A 36 6.33 -7.76 -3.94
CA PRO A 36 6.32 -8.37 -5.26
C PRO A 36 6.46 -9.90 -5.13
N LEU A 37 5.51 -10.65 -5.69
CA LEU A 37 5.52 -12.13 -5.61
C LEU A 37 6.34 -12.79 -6.73
N ASP A 38 6.57 -12.08 -7.84
CA ASP A 38 7.42 -12.51 -8.94
C ASP A 38 8.44 -11.40 -9.24
N GLN A 39 9.71 -11.78 -9.46
CA GLN A 39 10.76 -10.86 -9.90
C GLN A 39 10.58 -10.44 -11.37
N GLY A 40 9.76 -11.17 -12.12
CA GLY A 40 9.27 -10.76 -13.43
C GLY A 40 8.23 -9.65 -13.28
N SER A 41 8.68 -8.42 -12.99
CA SER A 41 7.84 -7.24 -13.16
C SER A 41 7.50 -7.10 -14.64
N ALA A 42 6.45 -7.79 -15.10
CA ALA A 42 5.62 -7.21 -16.12
C ALA A 42 5.22 -5.84 -15.55
N ASP A 43 5.63 -4.75 -16.22
CA ASP A 43 5.46 -3.37 -15.78
C ASP A 43 4.02 -3.15 -15.32
N LEU A 44 3.77 -3.35 -14.02
CA LEU A 44 2.48 -3.09 -13.45
C LEU A 44 2.25 -1.58 -13.62
N PRO A 45 1.09 -1.18 -14.14
CA PRO A 45 0.81 0.23 -14.34
C PRO A 45 0.88 0.94 -12.98
N ARG A 46 1.82 1.89 -12.88
CA ARG A 46 1.99 2.75 -11.71
C ARG A 46 0.68 3.50 -11.47
N GLY A 47 0.18 3.52 -10.24
CA GLY A 47 -1.17 3.99 -10.00
C GLY A 47 -1.65 3.97 -8.56
N GLU A 48 -2.84 4.55 -8.39
CA GLU A 48 -3.61 4.42 -7.17
C GLU A 48 -4.12 2.98 -7.02
N VAL A 49 -3.80 2.36 -5.90
CA VAL A 49 -4.38 1.08 -5.49
C VAL A 49 -5.65 1.37 -4.72
N ARG A 50 -6.74 0.65 -5.06
CA ARG A 50 -8.03 0.75 -4.37
C ARG A 50 -8.36 -0.57 -3.73
N TYR A 51 -8.81 -0.52 -2.48
CA TYR A 51 -9.34 -1.69 -1.79
C TYR A 51 -10.82 -1.89 -2.15
N ALA A 52 -11.39 -3.01 -1.75
CA ALA A 52 -12.84 -3.20 -1.84
C ALA A 52 -13.59 -2.22 -0.91
N PRO A 53 -14.85 -1.84 -1.21
CA PRO A 53 -15.63 -0.86 -0.44
C PRO A 53 -15.66 -1.09 1.07
N VAL A 54 -15.72 -2.35 1.51
CA VAL A 54 -15.75 -2.73 2.94
C VAL A 54 -14.56 -2.19 3.76
N PHE A 55 -13.43 -1.89 3.11
CA PHE A 55 -12.26 -1.34 3.79
C PHE A 55 -12.31 0.18 4.01
N TYR A 56 -13.33 0.86 3.48
CA TYR A 56 -13.53 2.31 3.64
C TYR A 56 -14.62 2.65 4.67
N GLU A 57 -15.44 1.68 5.10
CA GLU A 57 -16.58 1.91 6.01
C GLU A 57 -16.15 2.30 7.44
N GLU A 58 -14.91 2.02 7.85
CA GLU A 58 -14.37 2.43 9.15
C GLU A 58 -13.73 3.83 9.17
N GLU A 59 -13.45 4.45 8.00
CA GLU A 59 -12.80 5.78 7.96
C GLU A 59 -13.78 6.94 8.28
N GLU A 60 -15.10 6.73 8.24
CA GLU A 60 -16.11 7.75 8.56
C GLU A 60 -16.43 7.88 10.07
N SER A 61 -16.00 6.95 10.92
CA SER A 61 -16.38 6.93 12.35
C SER A 61 -15.42 7.71 13.26
N VAL A 62 -14.42 8.39 12.69
CA VAL A 62 -13.45 9.21 13.45
C VAL A 62 -13.49 10.64 12.92
N ASN A 63 -14.57 11.36 13.25
CA ASN A 63 -14.66 12.81 13.19
C ASN A 63 -15.23 13.34 14.50
#